data_AF-A0A7J2MFX3-F1
#
_entry.id   AF-A0A7J2MFX3-F1
#
_cell.length_a   1.000
_cell.length_b   1.000
_cell.length_c   1.000
_cell.angle_alpha   90.00
_cell.angle_beta   90.00
_cell.angle_gamma   90.00
#
_symmetry.space_group_name_H-M   'P 1'
#
loop_
_entity.id
_entity.type
_entity.pdbx_description
1 polymer ?
#
loop_
_entity_poly.entity_id
_entity_poly.type
_entity_poly.pdbx_seq_one_letter_code
_entity_poly.pdbx_strand_id
1 'polypeptide(L)'
;MKKSEKEKEVQYYTKERWDNWIQNVKESNFQIDDESGSSTEVFVNMMDDVILSCLNVISKRNAKKMSADNALNAISGISEIVLCEVSAINDDVDMMIQSLQSSLLGALVSCECYIRGSYNTKTALPKLVKTAIETEVDDPEKALECISTVGARILSGKPMPEIIFDVPDGLVAEWLDGIDSIIAAMALSNEK
;
A
#
# COMPACT_ATOMS: atom_id res chain seq x y z
N MET A 1 -12.44 29.28 29.39
CA MET A 1 -11.78 28.86 28.14
C MET A 1 -11.65 27.34 28.17
N LYS A 2 -12.32 26.63 27.27
CA LYS A 2 -12.29 25.16 27.14
C LYS A 2 -11.29 24.76 26.05
N LYS A 3 -10.77 23.53 26.23
CA LYS A 3 -9.99 22.67 25.32
C LYS A 3 -8.47 22.89 25.29
N SER A 4 -7.79 22.13 26.13
CA SER A 4 -6.48 21.56 25.82
C SER A 4 -6.43 20.10 26.31
N GLU A 5 -7.38 19.28 25.88
CA GLU A 5 -7.07 17.88 25.69
C GLU A 5 -6.32 17.84 24.37
N LYS A 6 -4.99 17.74 24.44
CA LYS A 6 -4.19 17.29 23.31
C LYS A 6 -4.82 15.97 22.87
N GLU A 7 -5.51 15.98 21.74
CA GLU A 7 -5.82 14.75 21.03
C GLU A 7 -4.47 14.04 20.88
N LYS A 8 -4.26 12.94 21.62
CA LYS A 8 -3.18 12.03 21.28
C LYS A 8 -3.40 11.70 19.82
N GLU A 9 -2.46 12.04 18.94
CA GLU A 9 -2.48 11.58 17.56
C GLU A 9 -2.73 10.07 17.61
N VAL A 10 -3.89 9.65 17.09
CA VAL A 10 -4.20 8.24 17.00
C VAL A 10 -3.27 7.68 15.94
N GLN A 11 -2.21 7.02 16.36
CA GLN A 11 -1.31 6.31 15.46
C GLN A 11 -2.03 5.07 14.93
N TYR A 12 -2.25 5.01 13.62
CA TYR A 12 -2.89 3.87 12.94
C TYR A 12 -1.92 2.72 12.68
N TYR A 13 -0.63 3.05 12.67
CA TYR A 13 0.47 2.11 12.57
C TYR A 13 1.63 2.68 13.39
N THR A 14 2.45 1.80 13.98
CA THR A 14 3.54 2.22 14.87
C THR A 14 4.86 1.62 14.40
N LYS A 15 5.97 2.31 14.71
CA LYS A 15 7.31 1.81 14.42
C LYS A 15 7.59 0.48 15.11
N GLU A 16 7.13 0.32 16.35
CA GLU A 16 7.23 -0.96 17.09
C GLU A 16 6.55 -2.12 16.34
N ARG A 17 5.37 -1.89 15.75
CA ARG A 17 4.67 -2.93 14.97
C ARG A 17 5.44 -3.31 13.72
N TRP A 18 5.99 -2.33 13.00
CA TRP A 18 6.87 -2.57 11.85
C TRP A 18 8.13 -3.36 12.26
N ASP A 19 8.81 -2.93 13.33
CA ASP A 19 10.04 -3.56 13.80
C ASP A 19 9.80 -5.00 14.25
N ASN A 20 8.63 -5.29 14.84
CA ASN A 20 8.22 -6.65 15.16
C ASN A 20 8.05 -7.51 13.89
N TRP A 21 7.48 -6.96 12.81
CA TRP A 21 7.42 -7.68 11.53
C TRP A 21 8.81 -7.94 10.94
N ILE A 22 9.69 -6.94 10.97
CA ILE A 22 11.08 -7.11 10.53
C ILE A 22 11.77 -8.19 11.35
N GLN A 23 11.50 -8.28 12.66
CA GLN A 23 12.04 -9.34 13.50
C GLN A 23 11.46 -10.72 13.13
N ASN A 24 10.17 -10.82 12.85
CA ASN A 24 9.55 -12.07 12.39
C ASN A 24 10.15 -12.53 11.04
N VAL A 25 10.39 -11.60 10.12
CA VAL A 25 11.04 -11.89 8.84
C VAL A 25 12.46 -12.42 9.07
N LYS A 26 13.23 -11.82 9.99
CA LYS A 26 14.57 -12.33 10.35
C LYS A 26 14.53 -13.76 10.91
N GLU A 27 13.50 -14.08 11.69
CA GLU A 27 13.33 -15.39 12.33
C GLU A 27 12.74 -16.46 11.39
N SER A 28 12.16 -16.04 10.26
CA SER A 28 11.49 -16.93 9.31
C SER A 28 12.45 -17.85 8.53
N ASN A 29 13.75 -17.54 8.51
CA ASN A 29 14.76 -18.21 7.66
C ASN A 29 14.36 -18.25 6.17
N PHE A 30 13.68 -17.21 5.69
CA PHE A 30 13.27 -17.08 4.29
C PHE A 30 14.44 -17.23 3.31
N GLN A 31 14.18 -17.99 2.23
CA GLN A 31 15.05 -18.13 1.07
C GLN A 31 14.17 -18.09 -0.19
N ILE A 32 14.63 -17.42 -1.24
CA ILE A 32 13.83 -17.24 -2.48
C ILE A 32 13.61 -18.58 -3.20
N ASP A 33 14.53 -19.53 -3.06
CA ASP A 33 14.49 -20.86 -3.67
C ASP A 33 13.74 -21.92 -2.84
N ASP A 34 13.11 -21.54 -1.73
CA ASP A 34 12.32 -22.43 -0.90
C ASP A 34 11.00 -22.83 -1.59
N GLU A 35 11.01 -23.99 -2.24
CA GLU A 35 9.86 -24.59 -2.92
C GLU A 35 8.66 -24.86 -2.00
N SER A 36 8.84 -24.83 -0.67
CA SER A 36 7.76 -25.07 0.28
C SER A 36 6.76 -23.92 0.36
N GLY A 37 7.16 -22.70 -0.03
CA GLY A 37 6.33 -21.48 0.05
C GLY A 37 5.91 -21.10 1.48
N SER A 38 6.38 -21.82 2.50
CA SER A 38 5.98 -21.60 3.90
C SER A 38 6.58 -20.33 4.48
N SER A 39 7.72 -19.90 3.93
CA SER A 39 8.46 -18.72 4.37
C SER A 39 7.95 -17.41 3.74
N THR A 40 7.09 -17.43 2.71
CA THR A 40 6.50 -16.21 2.11
C THR A 40 5.31 -15.66 2.90
N GLU A 41 4.67 -16.49 3.73
CA GLU A 41 3.47 -16.11 4.49
C GLU A 41 3.72 -14.91 5.41
N VAL A 42 4.93 -14.78 5.97
CA VAL A 42 5.31 -13.65 6.83
C VAL A 42 5.21 -12.31 6.10
N PHE A 43 5.59 -12.26 4.82
CA PHE A 43 5.55 -11.03 4.01
C PHE A 43 4.12 -10.67 3.61
N VAL A 44 3.31 -11.67 3.26
CA VAL A 44 1.88 -11.47 2.97
C VAL A 44 1.16 -10.91 4.21
N ASN A 45 1.36 -11.55 5.36
CA ASN A 45 0.76 -11.12 6.62
C ASN A 45 1.24 -9.70 7.01
N MET A 46 2.52 -9.40 6.79
CA MET A 46 3.10 -8.08 7.03
C MET A 46 2.49 -7.00 6.12
N MET A 47 2.28 -7.30 4.83
CA MET A 47 1.60 -6.40 3.90
C MET A 47 0.15 -6.16 4.31
N ASP A 48 -0.60 -7.22 4.59
CA ASP A 48 -2.01 -7.16 5.02
C ASP A 48 -2.17 -6.30 6.28
N ASP A 49 -1.26 -6.44 7.23
CA ASP A 49 -1.24 -5.68 8.48
C ASP A 49 -1.19 -4.16 8.24
N VAL A 50 -0.37 -3.71 7.29
CA VAL A 50 -0.24 -2.31 6.87
C VAL A 50 -1.47 -1.85 6.07
N ILE A 51 -1.92 -2.67 5.12
CA ILE A 51 -3.10 -2.38 4.29
C ILE A 51 -4.35 -2.21 5.15
N LEU A 52 -4.56 -3.09 6.14
CA LEU A 52 -5.67 -2.98 7.10
C LEU A 52 -5.61 -1.68 7.90
N SER A 53 -4.42 -1.22 8.28
CA SER A 53 -4.26 0.08 8.93
C SER A 53 -4.62 1.25 8.00
N CYS A 54 -4.27 1.19 6.71
CA CYS A 54 -4.68 2.18 5.72
C CYS A 54 -6.20 2.18 5.51
N LEU A 55 -6.81 1.00 5.37
CA LEU A 55 -8.26 0.83 5.22
C LEU A 55 -9.04 1.33 6.44
N ASN A 56 -8.49 1.18 7.65
CA ASN A 56 -9.07 1.76 8.86
C ASN A 56 -9.13 3.29 8.82
N VAL A 57 -8.09 3.95 8.29
CA VAL A 57 -8.09 5.41 8.06
C VAL A 57 -9.17 5.79 7.04
N ILE A 58 -9.19 5.10 5.89
CA ILE A 58 -10.17 5.32 4.82
C ILE A 58 -11.60 5.13 5.31
N SER A 59 -11.87 4.08 6.07
CA SER A 59 -13.18 3.79 6.64
C SER A 59 -13.66 4.91 7.56
N LYS A 60 -12.80 5.41 8.45
CA LYS A 60 -13.14 6.57 9.32
C LYS A 60 -13.37 7.85 8.51
N ARG A 61 -12.56 8.08 7.46
CA ARG A 61 -12.73 9.22 6.54
C ARG A 61 -14.07 9.15 5.79
N ASN A 62 -14.42 7.99 5.25
CA ASN A 62 -15.68 7.73 4.55
C ASN A 62 -16.90 7.88 5.48
N ALA A 63 -16.79 7.41 6.73
CA ALA A 63 -17.80 7.59 7.77
C ALA A 63 -17.91 9.04 8.30
N LYS A 64 -17.16 10.00 7.73
CA LYS A 64 -17.07 11.40 8.18
C LYS A 64 -16.66 11.55 9.65
N LYS A 65 -15.99 10.55 10.22
CA LYS A 65 -15.43 10.55 11.58
C LYS A 65 -14.02 11.14 11.64
N MET A 66 -13.45 11.47 10.48
CA MET A 66 -12.11 12.04 10.32
C MET A 66 -12.12 13.03 9.15
N SER A 67 -11.42 14.16 9.30
CA SER A 67 -11.19 15.13 8.21
C SER A 67 -10.27 14.56 7.14
N ALA A 68 -10.23 15.19 5.96
CA ALA A 68 -9.28 14.81 4.91
C ALA A 68 -7.83 15.03 5.38
N ASP A 69 -7.53 16.18 6.00
CA ASP A 69 -6.18 16.51 6.47
C ASP A 69 -5.69 15.52 7.54
N ASN A 70 -6.53 15.15 8.51
CA ASN A 70 -6.16 14.15 9.52
C ASN A 70 -5.97 12.76 8.91
N ALA A 71 -6.73 12.42 7.86
CA ALA A 71 -6.57 11.15 7.16
C ALA A 71 -5.28 11.12 6.34
N LEU A 72 -4.94 12.22 5.67
CA LEU A 72 -3.66 12.36 4.96
C LEU A 72 -2.48 12.28 5.92
N ASN A 73 -2.51 13.03 7.03
CA ASN A 73 -1.47 12.95 8.05
C ASN A 73 -1.32 11.53 8.61
N ALA A 74 -2.43 10.82 8.81
CA ALA A 74 -2.38 9.42 9.25
C ALA A 74 -1.73 8.51 8.20
N ILE A 75 -2.10 8.61 6.91
CA ILE A 75 -1.47 7.81 5.84
C ILE A 75 0.01 8.16 5.69
N SER A 76 0.38 9.44 5.72
CA SER A 76 1.80 9.84 5.64
C SER A 76 2.60 9.31 6.83
N GLY A 77 2.04 9.30 8.05
CA GLY A 77 2.68 8.67 9.21
C GLY A 77 2.87 7.16 9.06
N ILE A 78 1.94 6.44 8.41
CA ILE A 78 2.14 5.03 8.05
C ILE A 78 3.27 4.91 7.03
N SER A 79 3.23 5.74 5.98
CA SER A 79 4.22 5.76 4.89
C SER A 79 5.64 5.98 5.41
N GLU A 80 5.84 6.95 6.30
CA GLU A 80 7.14 7.24 6.91
C GLU A 80 7.72 6.03 7.67
N ILE A 81 6.86 5.22 8.29
CA ILE A 81 7.28 4.04 9.05
C ILE A 81 7.63 2.89 8.12
N VAL A 82 6.77 2.58 7.15
CA VAL A 82 6.91 1.34 6.35
C VAL A 82 7.87 1.48 5.19
N LEU A 83 8.10 2.71 4.71
CA LEU A 83 9.09 3.01 3.66
C LEU A 83 10.45 3.43 4.24
N CYS A 84 10.65 3.31 5.57
CA CYS A 84 11.95 3.58 6.16
C CYS A 84 12.98 2.55 5.70
N GLU A 85 14.24 2.96 5.59
CA GLU A 85 15.33 2.03 5.33
C GLU A 85 15.39 0.93 6.42
N VAL A 86 15.53 -0.32 5.98
CA VAL A 86 15.69 -1.47 6.87
C VAL A 86 17.16 -1.90 6.85
N SER A 87 17.72 -2.16 8.03
CA SER A 87 19.08 -2.70 8.11
C SER A 87 19.17 -4.07 7.44
N ALA A 88 20.18 -4.25 6.59
CA ALA A 88 20.43 -5.48 5.85
C ALA A 88 20.39 -6.73 6.76
N ILE A 89 19.76 -7.79 6.26
CA ILE A 89 19.55 -9.07 6.93
C ILE A 89 20.30 -10.17 6.17
N ASN A 90 19.88 -10.40 4.92
CA ASN A 90 20.52 -11.26 3.92
C ASN A 90 19.94 -10.91 2.54
N ASP A 91 20.61 -11.29 1.47
CA ASP A 91 20.25 -10.88 0.11
C ASP A 91 18.79 -11.19 -0.26
N ASP A 92 18.32 -12.41 0.03
CA ASP A 92 16.95 -12.85 -0.28
C ASP A 92 15.88 -12.05 0.47
N VAL A 93 16.07 -11.89 1.77
CA VAL A 93 15.17 -11.10 2.63
C VAL A 93 15.19 -9.64 2.24
N ASP A 94 16.37 -9.08 1.98
CA ASP A 94 16.52 -7.67 1.65
C ASP A 94 15.83 -7.36 0.31
N MET A 95 15.95 -8.26 -0.69
CA MET A 95 15.20 -8.17 -1.94
C MET A 95 13.68 -8.23 -1.71
N MET A 96 13.20 -9.17 -0.90
CA MET A 96 11.77 -9.31 -0.65
C MET A 96 11.19 -8.13 0.13
N ILE A 97 11.93 -7.56 1.08
CA ILE A 97 11.55 -6.33 1.80
C ILE A 97 11.44 -5.16 0.82
N GLN A 98 12.39 -5.01 -0.10
CA GLN A 98 12.35 -3.94 -1.11
C GLN A 98 11.11 -4.06 -2.00
N SER A 99 10.80 -5.28 -2.47
CA SER A 99 9.60 -5.54 -3.26
C SER A 99 8.32 -5.24 -2.47
N LEU A 100 8.23 -5.69 -1.22
CA LEU A 100 7.11 -5.37 -0.33
C LEU A 100 6.95 -3.86 -0.10
N GLN A 101 8.05 -3.13 0.11
CA GLN A 101 8.01 -1.68 0.26
C GLN A 101 7.55 -0.97 -1.02
N SER A 102 7.95 -1.46 -2.20
CA SER A 102 7.45 -0.99 -3.49
C SER A 102 5.94 -1.20 -3.60
N SER A 103 5.43 -2.39 -3.30
CA SER A 103 3.98 -2.64 -3.28
C SER A 103 3.24 -1.74 -2.30
N LEU A 104 3.77 -1.55 -1.08
CA LEU A 104 3.19 -0.65 -0.10
C LEU A 104 3.18 0.80 -0.59
N LEU A 105 4.19 1.26 -1.32
CA LEU A 105 4.20 2.59 -1.94
C LEU A 105 2.99 2.76 -2.87
N GLY A 106 2.75 1.79 -3.77
CA GLY A 106 1.59 1.80 -4.68
C GLY A 106 0.25 1.90 -3.94
N ALA A 107 0.09 1.15 -2.85
CA ALA A 107 -1.09 1.19 -1.99
C ALA A 107 -1.24 2.54 -1.26
N LEU A 108 -0.16 3.06 -0.67
CA LEU A 108 -0.16 4.30 0.11
C LEU A 108 -0.51 5.51 -0.77
N VAL A 109 0.14 5.68 -1.92
CA VAL A 109 -0.16 6.80 -2.84
C VAL A 109 -1.59 6.72 -3.36
N SER A 110 -2.12 5.51 -3.55
CA SER A 110 -3.52 5.29 -3.91
C SER A 110 -4.49 5.72 -2.82
N CYS A 111 -4.17 5.41 -1.55
CA CYS A 111 -4.93 5.86 -0.39
C CYS A 111 -4.93 7.39 -0.29
N GLU A 112 -3.77 8.03 -0.41
CA GLU A 112 -3.68 9.49 -0.37
C GLU A 112 -4.46 10.14 -1.51
N CYS A 113 -4.30 9.62 -2.73
CA CYS A 113 -5.00 10.09 -3.92
C CYS A 113 -6.52 9.98 -3.73
N TYR A 114 -7.01 8.86 -3.19
CA TYR A 114 -8.41 8.67 -2.83
C TYR A 114 -8.92 9.71 -1.82
N ILE A 115 -8.16 9.95 -0.75
CA ILE A 115 -8.53 10.90 0.33
C ILE A 115 -8.58 12.34 -0.18
N ARG A 116 -7.63 12.74 -1.04
CA ARG A 116 -7.62 14.06 -1.71
C ARG A 116 -8.87 14.26 -2.57
N GLY A 117 -9.35 13.18 -3.20
CA GLY A 117 -10.59 13.18 -3.98
C GLY A 117 -10.51 13.85 -5.36
N SER A 118 -9.32 14.34 -5.73
CA SER A 118 -9.04 14.99 -7.02
C SER A 118 -8.20 14.08 -7.91
N TYR A 119 -8.82 13.05 -8.50
CA TYR A 119 -8.15 12.12 -9.41
C TYR A 119 -8.91 11.96 -10.72
N ASN A 120 -8.20 11.54 -11.76
CA ASN A 120 -8.75 11.45 -13.11
C ASN A 120 -9.81 10.34 -13.20
N THR A 121 -11.07 10.72 -13.36
CA THR A 121 -12.20 9.78 -13.50
C THR A 121 -12.59 9.52 -14.95
N LYS A 122 -12.03 10.27 -15.91
CA LYS A 122 -12.42 10.24 -17.33
C LYS A 122 -11.62 9.23 -18.15
N THR A 123 -10.33 9.08 -17.84
CA THR A 123 -9.43 8.16 -18.56
C THR A 123 -9.81 6.73 -18.19
N ALA A 124 -9.84 5.80 -19.13
CA ALA A 124 -10.12 4.40 -18.82
C ALA A 124 -9.00 3.81 -17.96
N LEU A 125 -9.32 2.95 -16.97
CA LEU A 125 -8.33 2.30 -16.10
C LEU A 125 -7.24 1.55 -16.90
N PRO A 126 -7.56 0.76 -17.94
CA PRO A 126 -6.52 0.09 -18.73
C PRO A 126 -5.55 1.06 -19.42
N LYS A 127 -6.03 2.24 -19.82
CA LYS A 127 -5.19 3.27 -20.42
C LYS A 127 -4.23 3.90 -19.41
N LEU A 128 -4.66 4.06 -18.16
CA LEU A 128 -3.78 4.54 -17.08
C LEU A 128 -2.68 3.52 -16.79
N VAL A 129 -3.03 2.23 -16.66
CA VAL A 129 -2.05 1.16 -16.44
C VAL A 129 -1.05 1.10 -17.60
N LYS A 130 -1.53 1.12 -18.85
CA LYS A 130 -0.65 1.13 -20.02
C LYS A 130 0.28 2.35 -20.05
N THR A 131 -0.23 3.52 -19.71
CA THR A 131 0.59 4.73 -19.62
C THR A 131 1.66 4.58 -18.55
N ALA A 132 1.32 3.98 -17.41
CA ALA A 132 2.28 3.73 -16.34
C ALA A 132 3.42 2.83 -16.80
N ILE A 133 3.10 1.69 -17.44
CA ILE A 133 4.09 0.75 -18.01
C ILE A 133 5.00 1.47 -19.02
N GLU A 134 4.42 2.27 -19.91
CA GLU A 134 5.18 3.03 -20.93
C GLU A 134 6.13 4.07 -20.31
N THR A 135 5.93 4.47 -19.05
CA THR A 135 6.69 5.55 -18.41
C THR A 135 7.53 5.12 -17.22
N GLU A 136 7.40 3.88 -16.71
CA GLU A 136 7.98 3.49 -15.42
C GLU A 136 9.51 3.61 -15.35
N VAL A 137 10.20 3.48 -16.48
CA VAL A 137 11.66 3.59 -16.55
C VAL A 137 12.11 5.06 -16.72
N ASP A 138 11.46 5.81 -17.61
CA ASP A 138 11.90 7.16 -18.00
C ASP A 138 11.30 8.26 -17.09
N ASP A 139 10.13 8.00 -16.52
CA ASP A 139 9.35 8.93 -15.69
C ASP A 139 8.53 8.16 -14.64
N PRO A 140 9.21 7.58 -13.62
CA PRO A 140 8.57 6.79 -12.58
C PRO A 140 7.55 7.61 -11.76
N GLU A 141 7.72 8.92 -11.63
CA GLU A 141 6.77 9.80 -10.94
C GLU A 141 5.43 9.85 -11.67
N LYS A 142 5.45 10.00 -12.99
CA LYS A 142 4.24 9.95 -13.83
C LYS A 142 3.61 8.57 -13.85
N ALA A 143 4.42 7.51 -13.84
CA ALA A 143 3.91 6.15 -13.73
C ALA A 143 3.17 5.96 -12.40
N LEU A 144 3.78 6.42 -11.30
CA LEU A 144 3.19 6.38 -9.96
C LEU A 144 1.92 7.24 -9.86
N GLU A 145 1.86 8.41 -10.52
CA GLU A 145 0.64 9.22 -10.61
C GLU A 145 -0.50 8.43 -11.27
N CYS A 146 -0.22 7.73 -12.37
CA CYS A 146 -1.19 6.88 -13.06
C CYS A 146 -1.69 5.76 -12.14
N ILE A 147 -0.79 5.09 -11.43
CA ILE A 147 -1.13 3.98 -10.51
C ILE A 147 -1.88 4.46 -9.28
N SER A 148 -1.50 5.61 -8.69
CA SER A 148 -2.26 6.24 -7.60
C SER A 148 -3.70 6.53 -8.00
N THR A 149 -3.93 6.95 -9.26
CA THR A 149 -5.27 7.17 -9.81
C THR A 149 -6.03 5.86 -9.99
N VAL A 150 -5.36 4.80 -10.44
CA VAL A 150 -5.97 3.46 -10.58
C VAL A 150 -6.44 2.97 -9.21
N GLY A 151 -5.56 2.94 -8.20
CA GLY A 151 -5.91 2.48 -6.86
C GLY A 151 -6.96 3.36 -6.18
N ALA A 152 -6.92 4.69 -6.36
CA ALA A 152 -7.95 5.58 -5.84
C ALA A 152 -9.34 5.26 -6.42
N ARG A 153 -9.42 4.91 -7.70
CA ARG A 153 -10.68 4.52 -8.32
C ARG A 153 -11.17 3.16 -7.84
N ILE A 154 -10.27 2.24 -7.53
CA ILE A 154 -10.62 0.94 -6.95
C ILE A 154 -11.17 1.12 -5.54
N LEU A 155 -10.53 1.94 -4.71
CA LEU A 155 -11.03 2.34 -3.39
C LEU A 155 -12.41 3.01 -3.46
N SER A 156 -12.73 3.68 -4.57
CA SER A 156 -14.07 4.23 -4.84
C SER A 156 -15.12 3.19 -5.29
N GLY A 157 -14.74 1.92 -5.39
CA GLY A 157 -15.59 0.80 -5.78
C GLY A 157 -15.55 0.45 -7.27
N LYS A 158 -14.56 0.90 -8.03
CA LYS A 158 -14.35 0.42 -9.41
C LYS A 158 -13.63 -0.94 -9.39
N PRO A 159 -13.95 -1.86 -10.32
CA PRO A 159 -13.23 -3.11 -10.42
C PRO A 159 -11.80 -2.89 -10.94
N MET A 160 -10.90 -3.81 -10.58
CA MET A 160 -9.57 -3.90 -11.18
C MET A 160 -9.68 -4.15 -12.69
N PRO A 161 -8.89 -3.47 -13.54
CA PRO A 161 -8.90 -3.75 -14.97
C PRO A 161 -8.18 -5.07 -15.28
N GLU A 162 -8.71 -5.86 -16.22
CA GLU A 162 -8.13 -7.15 -16.63
C GLU A 162 -6.69 -7.05 -17.17
N ILE A 163 -6.28 -5.89 -17.68
CA ILE A 163 -4.91 -5.66 -18.17
C ILE A 163 -3.83 -5.92 -17.10
N ILE A 164 -4.20 -5.97 -15.80
CA ILE A 164 -3.27 -6.29 -14.72
C ILE A 164 -2.55 -7.62 -14.95
N PHE A 165 -3.22 -8.61 -15.56
CA PHE A 165 -2.64 -9.93 -15.83
C PHE A 165 -1.60 -9.94 -16.96
N ASP A 166 -1.51 -8.84 -17.72
CA ASP A 166 -0.57 -8.68 -18.83
C ASP A 166 0.55 -7.67 -18.49
N VAL A 167 0.66 -7.25 -17.23
CA VAL A 167 1.68 -6.29 -16.78
C VAL A 167 3.04 -7.00 -16.74
N PRO A 168 4.08 -6.47 -17.41
CA PRO A 168 5.43 -7.01 -17.31
C PRO A 168 6.02 -6.82 -15.90
N ASP A 169 6.96 -7.69 -15.52
CA ASP A 169 7.75 -7.51 -14.30
C ASP A 169 8.41 -6.12 -14.29
N GLY A 170 8.21 -5.37 -13.21
CA GLY A 170 8.64 -3.98 -13.10
C GLY A 170 7.98 -3.26 -11.93
N LEU A 171 8.23 -1.95 -11.82
CA LEU A 171 7.67 -1.13 -10.75
C LEU A 171 6.14 -1.12 -10.78
N VAL A 172 5.56 -1.07 -11.99
CA VAL A 172 4.11 -1.06 -12.14
C VAL A 172 3.49 -2.36 -11.66
N ALA A 173 4.13 -3.51 -11.90
CA ALA A 173 3.66 -4.79 -11.36
C ALA A 173 3.65 -4.76 -9.82
N GLU A 174 4.77 -4.40 -9.19
CA GLU A 174 4.88 -4.35 -7.74
C GLU A 174 3.85 -3.39 -7.12
N TRP A 175 3.68 -2.20 -7.70
CA TRP A 175 2.70 -1.23 -7.19
C TRP A 175 1.25 -1.71 -7.35
N LEU A 176 0.96 -2.49 -8.40
CA LEU A 176 -0.35 -3.10 -8.60
C LEU A 176 -0.60 -4.24 -7.63
N ASP A 177 0.42 -4.98 -7.19
CA ASP A 177 0.29 -5.99 -6.12
C ASP A 177 -0.19 -5.35 -4.81
N GLY A 178 0.34 -4.16 -4.47
CA GLY A 178 -0.16 -3.41 -3.32
C GLY A 178 -1.63 -3.01 -3.45
N ILE A 179 -2.09 -2.69 -4.66
CA ILE A 179 -3.50 -2.39 -4.95
C ILE A 179 -4.35 -3.67 -4.92
N ASP A 180 -3.82 -4.81 -5.35
CA ASP A 180 -4.52 -6.09 -5.25
C ASP A 180 -4.73 -6.50 -3.78
N SER A 181 -3.72 -6.29 -2.92
CA SER A 181 -3.86 -6.48 -1.47
C SER A 181 -4.94 -5.59 -0.85
N ILE A 182 -5.13 -4.36 -1.34
CA ILE A 182 -6.27 -3.51 -0.95
C ILE A 182 -7.59 -4.21 -1.31
N ILE A 183 -7.72 -4.75 -2.52
CA ILE A 183 -8.93 -5.42 -2.99
C ILE A 183 -9.22 -6.65 -2.14
N ALA A 184 -8.21 -7.49 -1.90
CA ALA A 184 -8.32 -8.67 -1.06
C ALA A 184 -8.80 -8.32 0.36
N ALA A 185 -8.16 -7.34 1.00
CA ALA A 185 -8.54 -6.88 2.34
C ALA A 185 -9.96 -6.27 2.38
N MET A 186 -10.36 -5.52 1.34
CA MET A 186 -11.72 -4.99 1.22
C MET A 186 -12.76 -6.11 1.10
N ALA A 187 -12.48 -7.15 0.31
CA ALA A 187 -13.38 -8.31 0.17
C ALA A 187 -13.60 -9.00 1.52
N LEU A 188 -12.53 -9.29 2.27
CA LEU A 188 -12.60 -9.90 3.60
C LEU A 188 -13.38 -9.06 4.63
N SER A 189 -13.36 -7.73 4.47
CA SER A 189 -14.09 -6.82 5.37
C SER A 189 -15.60 -6.77 5.10
N ASN A 190 -16.05 -7.09 3.87
CA ASN A 190 -17.45 -7.07 3.48
C ASN A 190 -18.20 -8.38 3.80
N GLU A 191 -17.48 -9.43 4.16
CA GLU A 191 -18.05 -10.73 4.56
C GLU A 191 -18.41 -10.82 6.05
N LYS A 192 -18.17 -9.76 6.83
CA LYS A 192 -18.46 -9.67 8.28
C LYS A 192 -19.62 -8.73 8.59
#